data_AF-A0A662PBK7-F1
#
_entry.id   AF-A0A662PBK7-F1
#
_cell.length_a   1.000
_cell.length_b   1.000
_cell.length_c   1.000
_cell.angle_alpha   90.00
_cell.angle_beta   90.00
_cell.angle_gamma   90.00
#
_symmetry.space_group_name_H-M   'P 1'
#
loop_
_entity.id
_entity.type
_entity.pdbx_description
1 polymer ?
#
loop_
_entity_poly.entity_id
_entity_poly.type
_entity_poly.pdbx_seq_one_letter_code
_entity_poly.pdbx_strand_id
1 'polypeptide(L)'
;MKKFLSIFLLFLLLGCTEEWNFYIIDDNVKEYSLSELKNFETDVIYETVVGKEIRKVEWEGVASNTLGEGDIINYISEDLYLVSVPYNVDVILAYKKEGKNIPKEEGGPLKIAVDPNYGCRCNWLKYLRIVEFIDSRNSLSIYGEVTNILYFSPRDLNIFYSIEDIIENRYNRIGLNKILDKAICKSKAEKITFVTENDRKTFDLHEIKNIDPEIIYEDGFNIPSLKLENIIAIKIE
;
A
#
# COMPACT_ATOMS: atom_id res chain seq x y z
N MET A 1 -36.36 -35.20 36.88
CA MET A 1 -35.06 -34.97 36.22
C MET A 1 -35.27 -34.11 34.98
N LYS A 2 -35.34 -32.79 35.13
CA LYS A 2 -35.35 -31.80 34.04
C LYS A 2 -34.64 -30.58 34.60
N LYS A 3 -33.54 -30.17 33.96
CA LYS A 3 -32.67 -29.00 34.19
C LYS A 3 -31.21 -29.45 34.23
N PHE A 4 -30.62 -29.79 33.10
CA PHE A 4 -29.14 -29.73 32.93
C PHE A 4 -28.69 -29.74 31.46
N LEU A 5 -29.59 -29.49 30.49
CA LEU A 5 -29.27 -29.61 29.06
C LEU A 5 -29.58 -28.34 28.25
N SER A 6 -29.38 -27.15 28.85
CA SER A 6 -29.66 -25.88 28.15
C SER A 6 -28.55 -24.84 28.23
N ILE A 7 -27.41 -25.15 28.84
CA ILE A 7 -26.29 -24.20 28.98
C ILE A 7 -25.11 -24.56 28.05
N PHE A 8 -25.01 -25.80 27.59
CA PHE A 8 -23.87 -26.23 26.75
C PHE A 8 -24.02 -25.91 25.26
N LEU A 9 -25.22 -25.53 24.79
CA LEU A 9 -25.43 -25.12 23.39
C LEU A 9 -25.27 -23.62 23.14
N LEU A 10 -25.19 -22.78 24.17
CA LEU A 10 -25.06 -21.32 24.00
C LEU A 10 -23.62 -20.87 23.70
N PHE A 11 -22.61 -21.71 23.98
CA PHE A 11 -21.21 -21.39 23.72
C PHE A 11 -20.73 -21.74 22.30
N LEU A 12 -21.51 -22.49 21.53
CA LEU A 12 -21.16 -22.90 20.15
C LEU A 12 -21.63 -21.92 19.06
N LEU A 13 -22.36 -20.86 19.42
CA LEU A 13 -22.83 -19.82 18.49
C LEU A 13 -22.02 -18.51 18.55
N LEU A 14 -21.06 -18.40 19.47
CA LEU A 14 -20.01 -17.39 19.39
C LEU A 14 -18.90 -17.96 18.52
N GLY A 15 -19.17 -18.08 17.21
CA GLY A 15 -18.07 -18.10 16.25
C GLY A 15 -17.24 -16.87 16.54
N CYS A 16 -16.01 -17.05 17.03
CA CYS A 16 -15.02 -15.98 17.08
C CYS A 16 -14.89 -15.48 15.64
N THR A 17 -15.56 -14.38 15.33
CA THR A 17 -15.29 -13.67 14.08
C THR A 17 -13.92 -13.07 14.28
N GLU A 18 -12.92 -13.56 13.54
CA GLU A 18 -11.59 -12.95 13.54
C GLU A 18 -11.75 -11.46 13.24
N GLU A 19 -11.29 -10.64 14.17
CA GLU A 19 -11.29 -9.20 14.03
C GLU A 19 -10.26 -8.81 12.98
N TRP A 20 -10.63 -7.89 12.08
CA TRP A 20 -9.72 -7.44 11.04
C TRP A 20 -8.76 -6.40 11.62
N ASN A 21 -7.49 -6.76 11.75
CA ASN A 21 -6.44 -5.85 12.15
C ASN A 21 -5.65 -5.32 10.94
N PHE A 22 -5.14 -4.12 11.10
CA PHE A 22 -4.29 -3.43 10.13
C PHE A 22 -3.30 -2.53 10.88
N TYR A 23 -2.31 -2.02 10.17
CA TYR A 23 -1.21 -1.25 10.75
C TYR A 23 -1.17 0.15 10.15
N ILE A 24 -0.98 1.13 11.02
CA ILE A 24 -0.56 2.47 10.65
C ILE A 24 0.93 2.57 10.94
N ILE A 25 1.70 2.98 9.94
CA ILE A 25 3.14 3.17 10.03
C ILE A 25 3.45 4.64 9.79
N ASP A 26 3.91 5.31 10.83
CA ASP A 26 4.54 6.63 10.78
C ASP A 26 6.00 6.47 11.24
N ASP A 27 6.49 7.34 12.13
CA ASP A 27 7.73 7.10 12.88
C ASP A 27 7.70 5.78 13.69
N ASN A 28 6.50 5.29 14.03
CA ASN A 28 6.26 4.06 14.78
C ASN A 28 5.22 3.17 14.07
N VAL A 29 5.23 1.89 14.40
CA VAL A 29 4.20 0.94 13.95
C VAL A 29 3.11 0.82 15.00
N LYS A 30 1.85 1.06 14.62
CA LYS A 30 0.67 0.92 15.48
C LYS A 30 -0.31 -0.05 14.84
N GLU A 31 -0.70 -1.08 15.57
CA GLU A 31 -1.79 -1.97 15.17
C GLU A 31 -3.13 -1.35 15.58
N TYR A 32 -4.11 -1.44 14.69
CA TYR A 32 -5.49 -1.05 14.93
C TYR A 32 -6.42 -2.18 14.52
N SER A 33 -7.46 -2.37 15.31
CA SER A 33 -8.59 -3.19 14.93
C SER A 33 -9.57 -2.38 14.07
N LEU A 34 -10.35 -3.07 13.21
CA LEU A 34 -11.43 -2.43 12.46
C LEU A 34 -12.49 -1.82 13.39
N SER A 35 -12.70 -2.38 14.58
CA SER A 35 -13.61 -1.82 15.58
C SER A 35 -13.08 -0.52 16.16
N GLU A 36 -11.77 -0.43 16.39
CA GLU A 36 -11.11 0.79 16.84
C GLU A 36 -11.19 1.90 15.78
N LEU A 37 -10.94 1.55 14.50
CA LEU A 37 -11.06 2.50 13.39
C LEU A 37 -12.45 3.14 13.31
N LYS A 38 -13.52 2.38 13.61
CA LYS A 38 -14.91 2.88 13.58
C LYS A 38 -15.23 3.91 14.67
N ASN A 39 -14.33 4.13 15.63
CA ASN A 39 -14.48 5.16 16.65
C ASN A 39 -13.97 6.53 16.19
N PHE A 40 -13.28 6.60 15.06
CA PHE A 40 -12.81 7.86 14.47
C PHE A 40 -13.94 8.55 13.70
N GLU A 41 -13.76 9.85 13.44
CA GLU A 41 -14.68 10.60 12.58
C GLU A 41 -14.74 9.98 11.19
N THR A 42 -15.96 9.80 10.69
CA THR A 42 -16.23 9.17 9.39
C THR A 42 -16.39 10.25 8.32
N ASP A 43 -15.82 9.97 7.15
CA ASP A 43 -15.96 10.75 5.93
C ASP A 43 -16.52 9.87 4.79
N VAL A 44 -16.93 10.51 3.69
CA VAL A 44 -17.67 9.89 2.60
C VAL A 44 -17.08 10.26 1.24
N ILE A 45 -16.85 9.24 0.40
CA ILE A 45 -16.48 9.41 -1.01
C ILE A 45 -17.58 8.84 -1.91
N TYR A 46 -18.00 9.62 -2.91
CA TYR A 46 -19.02 9.22 -3.88
C TYR A 46 -18.39 8.77 -5.19
N GLU A 47 -18.52 7.49 -5.53
CA GLU A 47 -18.08 6.95 -6.82
C GLU A 47 -19.19 7.10 -7.87
N THR A 48 -18.86 7.62 -9.06
CA THR A 48 -19.79 7.58 -10.20
C THR A 48 -19.58 6.30 -11.01
N VAL A 49 -20.53 5.38 -10.97
CA VAL A 49 -20.50 4.13 -11.74
C VAL A 49 -21.35 4.28 -13.00
N VAL A 50 -20.72 4.16 -14.17
CA VAL A 50 -21.38 4.22 -15.48
C VAL A 50 -21.62 2.78 -15.95
N GLY A 51 -22.88 2.33 -15.88
CA GLY A 51 -23.32 1.04 -16.40
C GLY A 51 -24.40 1.24 -17.48
N LYS A 52 -25.49 0.47 -17.39
CA LYS A 52 -26.72 0.76 -18.17
C LYS A 52 -27.34 2.10 -17.78
N GLU A 53 -27.16 2.49 -16.52
CA GLU A 53 -27.53 3.78 -15.95
C GLU A 53 -26.33 4.37 -15.20
N ILE A 54 -26.31 5.70 -15.03
CA ILE A 54 -25.32 6.39 -14.20
C ILE A 54 -25.83 6.37 -12.76
N ARG A 55 -25.05 5.76 -11.85
CA ARG A 55 -25.37 5.73 -10.42
C ARG A 55 -24.22 6.31 -9.60
N LYS A 56 -24.56 6.92 -8.47
CA LYS A 56 -23.59 7.31 -7.43
C LYS A 56 -23.59 6.25 -6.34
N VAL A 57 -22.42 5.68 -6.07
CA VAL A 57 -22.20 4.71 -5.00
C VAL A 57 -21.48 5.43 -3.87
N GLU A 58 -22.03 5.32 -2.66
CA GLU A 58 -21.49 5.93 -1.45
C GLU A 58 -20.52 4.97 -0.75
N TRP A 59 -19.34 5.47 -0.39
CA TRP A 59 -18.34 4.76 0.41
C TRP A 59 -18.11 5.55 1.70
N GLU A 60 -18.17 4.88 2.85
CA GLU A 60 -17.96 5.51 4.17
C GLU A 60 -16.74 4.88 4.85
N GLY A 61 -15.92 5.72 5.47
CA GLY A 61 -14.66 5.32 6.10
C GLY A 61 -13.99 6.46 6.84
N VAL A 62 -12.77 6.24 7.34
CA VAL A 62 -11.99 7.29 8.00
C VAL A 62 -11.04 7.92 7.00
N ALA A 63 -10.97 9.26 6.95
CA ALA A 63 -10.01 9.96 6.12
C ALA A 63 -8.57 9.60 6.55
N SER A 64 -7.80 9.02 5.64
CA SER A 64 -6.50 8.43 5.96
C SER A 64 -5.48 9.46 6.47
N ASN A 65 -5.52 10.69 5.96
CA ASN A 65 -4.67 11.80 6.43
C ASN A 65 -4.90 12.20 7.90
N THR A 66 -5.99 11.76 8.55
CA THR A 66 -6.21 11.99 9.99
C THR A 66 -5.45 11.02 10.89
N LEU A 67 -4.81 9.99 10.31
CA LEU A 67 -4.15 8.90 11.01
C LEU A 67 -2.61 9.06 11.09
N GLY A 68 -2.04 10.06 10.41
CA GLY A 68 -0.60 10.33 10.37
C GLY A 68 -0.23 11.49 9.44
N GLU A 69 1.07 11.76 9.30
CA GLU A 69 1.62 12.86 8.50
C GLU A 69 2.72 12.35 7.55
N GLY A 70 2.76 12.87 6.32
CA GLY A 70 3.78 12.54 5.33
C GLY A 70 3.56 13.29 4.01
N ASP A 71 4.41 13.04 3.01
CA ASP A 71 4.24 13.57 1.65
C ASP A 71 3.44 12.62 0.76
N ILE A 72 3.65 11.32 0.97
CA ILE A 72 3.00 10.21 0.26
C ILE A 72 2.44 9.23 1.29
N ILE A 73 1.31 8.61 0.96
CA ILE A 73 0.73 7.51 1.72
C ILE A 73 0.80 6.25 0.86
N ASN A 74 1.46 5.23 1.38
CA ASN A 74 1.47 3.88 0.83
C ASN A 74 0.35 3.06 1.46
N TYR A 75 -0.42 2.40 0.62
CA TYR A 75 -1.45 1.45 1.04
C TYR A 75 -1.05 0.06 0.57
N ILE A 76 -1.00 -0.90 1.49
CA ILE A 76 -0.60 -2.28 1.21
C ILE A 76 -1.72 -3.23 1.60
N SER A 77 -2.09 -4.11 0.67
CA SER A 77 -3.13 -5.13 0.87
C SER A 77 -2.57 -6.39 1.52
N GLU A 78 -3.48 -7.27 1.94
CA GLU A 78 -3.18 -8.61 2.42
C GLU A 78 -2.34 -9.45 1.44
N ASP A 79 -2.54 -9.29 0.14
CA ASP A 79 -1.75 -9.95 -0.92
C ASP A 79 -0.50 -9.17 -1.34
N LEU A 80 -0.07 -8.20 -0.53
CA LEU A 80 1.14 -7.39 -0.73
C LEU A 80 1.10 -6.52 -1.99
N TYR A 81 -0.08 -6.24 -2.56
CA TYR A 81 -0.24 -5.21 -3.57
C TYR A 81 -0.03 -3.83 -2.93
N LEU A 82 0.61 -2.89 -3.65
CA LEU A 82 0.98 -1.57 -3.13
C LEU A 82 0.45 -0.50 -4.07
N VAL A 83 -0.13 0.54 -3.48
CA VAL A 83 -0.49 1.78 -4.16
C VAL A 83 0.09 2.95 -3.38
N SER A 84 0.80 3.84 -4.06
CA SER A 84 1.30 5.10 -3.51
C SER A 84 0.40 6.27 -3.93
N VAL A 85 -0.05 7.08 -2.98
CA VAL A 85 -0.92 8.23 -3.23
C VAL A 85 -0.36 9.47 -2.52
N PRO A 86 -0.28 10.64 -3.17
CA PRO A 86 0.10 11.88 -2.50
C PRO A 86 -0.81 12.21 -1.32
N TYR A 87 -0.22 12.71 -0.22
CA TYR A 87 -0.93 12.96 1.03
C TYR A 87 -2.10 13.95 0.91
N ASN A 88 -2.04 14.86 -0.07
CA ASN A 88 -3.07 15.86 -0.33
C ASN A 88 -4.25 15.36 -1.15
N VAL A 89 -4.28 14.08 -1.54
CA VAL A 89 -5.42 13.47 -2.23
C VAL A 89 -6.37 12.89 -1.20
N ASP A 90 -7.66 13.15 -1.37
CA ASP A 90 -8.68 12.61 -0.47
C ASP A 90 -8.78 11.08 -0.63
N VAL A 91 -8.44 10.37 0.45
CA VAL A 91 -8.54 8.91 0.54
C VAL A 91 -9.15 8.54 1.88
N ILE A 92 -10.19 7.71 1.85
CA ILE A 92 -10.79 7.11 3.05
C ILE A 92 -10.44 5.64 3.16
N LEU A 93 -10.24 5.17 4.39
CA LEU A 93 -10.20 3.75 4.75
C LEU A 93 -11.65 3.26 4.88
N ALA A 94 -12.23 2.86 3.75
CA ALA A 94 -13.63 2.49 3.65
C ALA A 94 -13.91 1.12 4.26
N TYR A 95 -14.91 1.07 5.13
CA TYR A 95 -15.45 -0.17 5.72
C TYR A 95 -16.95 -0.35 5.44
N LYS A 96 -17.60 0.65 4.84
CA LYS A 96 -18.98 0.58 4.36
C LYS A 96 -19.11 1.02 2.91
N LYS A 97 -20.12 0.43 2.26
CA LYS A 97 -20.63 0.80 0.95
C LYS A 97 -22.15 0.89 1.05
N GLU A 98 -22.72 2.03 0.70
CA GLU A 98 -24.16 2.28 0.74
C GLU A 98 -24.79 1.89 2.10
N GLY A 99 -24.20 2.35 3.21
CA GLY A 99 -24.69 2.08 4.57
C GLY A 99 -24.40 0.67 5.12
N LYS A 100 -23.81 -0.23 4.34
CA LYS A 100 -23.57 -1.63 4.71
C LYS A 100 -22.09 -1.97 4.75
N ASN A 101 -21.69 -2.92 5.59
CA ASN A 101 -20.30 -3.43 5.60
C ASN A 101 -19.92 -3.92 4.20
N ILE A 102 -18.69 -3.63 3.79
CA ILE A 102 -18.18 -4.07 2.49
C ILE A 102 -18.01 -5.59 2.54
N PRO A 103 -18.63 -6.34 1.61
CA PRO A 103 -18.52 -7.79 1.61
C PRO A 103 -17.15 -8.22 1.05
N LYS A 104 -16.74 -9.46 1.37
CA LYS A 104 -15.39 -9.96 1.04
C LYS A 104 -15.15 -9.91 -0.47
N GLU A 105 -16.09 -10.33 -1.30
CA GLU A 105 -16.02 -10.31 -2.76
C GLU A 105 -15.74 -8.91 -3.36
N GLU A 106 -16.12 -7.84 -2.65
CA GLU A 106 -15.86 -6.47 -3.07
C GLU A 106 -14.53 -5.89 -2.53
N GLY A 107 -13.81 -6.68 -1.74
CA GLY A 107 -12.53 -6.30 -1.13
C GLY A 107 -12.63 -5.86 0.32
N GLY A 108 -13.75 -6.13 0.99
CA GLY A 108 -13.92 -5.87 2.42
C GLY A 108 -13.13 -6.86 3.29
N PRO A 109 -13.00 -6.60 4.60
CA PRO A 109 -13.81 -5.64 5.36
C PRO A 109 -13.24 -4.21 5.40
N LEU A 110 -12.03 -4.00 4.87
CA LEU A 110 -11.38 -2.71 4.78
C LEU A 110 -10.70 -2.55 3.41
N LYS A 111 -10.92 -1.42 2.75
CA LYS A 111 -10.28 -1.06 1.48
C LYS A 111 -10.08 0.45 1.41
N ILE A 112 -9.31 0.93 0.44
CA ILE A 112 -9.27 2.37 0.17
C ILE A 112 -10.33 2.77 -0.86
N ALA A 113 -10.95 3.91 -0.63
CA ALA A 113 -11.68 4.67 -1.64
C ALA A 113 -10.97 6.02 -1.79
N VAL A 114 -10.66 6.38 -3.03
CA VAL A 114 -9.86 7.56 -3.39
C VAL A 114 -10.75 8.52 -4.16
N ASP A 115 -10.48 9.83 -4.12
CA ASP A 115 -11.13 10.82 -4.97
C ASP A 115 -11.28 10.27 -6.41
N PRO A 116 -12.52 10.13 -6.94
CA PRO A 116 -12.76 9.59 -8.27
C PRO A 116 -12.10 10.40 -9.40
N ASN A 117 -11.72 11.66 -9.15
CA ASN A 117 -10.98 12.48 -10.11
C ASN A 117 -9.47 12.20 -10.08
N TYR A 118 -8.97 11.50 -9.06
CA TYR A 118 -7.58 11.14 -8.92
C TYR A 118 -7.32 9.71 -9.42
N GLY A 119 -6.58 9.61 -10.52
CA GLY A 119 -6.10 8.34 -11.04
C GLY A 119 -7.20 7.40 -11.53
N CYS A 120 -6.89 6.10 -11.53
CA CYS A 120 -7.79 5.05 -11.97
C CYS A 120 -8.45 4.38 -10.76
N ARG A 121 -9.69 3.93 -10.88
CA ARG A 121 -10.37 3.13 -9.83
C ARG A 121 -9.65 1.82 -9.51
N CYS A 122 -8.79 1.34 -10.40
CA CYS A 122 -7.89 0.23 -10.13
C CYS A 122 -6.93 0.49 -8.96
N ASN A 123 -6.74 1.76 -8.58
CA ASN A 123 -6.00 2.15 -7.38
C ASN A 123 -6.78 1.95 -6.08
N TRP A 124 -8.07 1.59 -6.14
CA TRP A 124 -8.90 1.33 -4.94
C TRP A 124 -8.57 -0.05 -4.37
N LEU A 125 -7.39 -0.12 -3.76
CA LEU A 125 -6.81 -1.30 -3.15
C LEU A 125 -7.76 -1.94 -2.13
N LYS A 126 -7.91 -3.26 -2.25
CA LYS A 126 -8.80 -4.11 -1.46
C LYS A 126 -8.04 -4.78 -0.31
N TYR A 127 -8.74 -5.23 0.72
CA TYR A 127 -8.16 -6.00 1.82
C TYR A 127 -6.96 -5.29 2.46
N LEU A 128 -7.14 -4.02 2.83
CA LEU A 128 -6.08 -3.18 3.36
C LEU A 128 -5.49 -3.75 4.66
N ARG A 129 -4.16 -3.81 4.73
CA ARG A 129 -3.38 -4.25 5.90
C ARG A 129 -2.43 -3.20 6.44
N ILE A 130 -1.85 -2.35 5.61
CA ILE A 130 -0.90 -1.32 6.06
C ILE A 130 -1.23 0.00 5.39
N VAL A 131 -1.18 1.06 6.17
CA VAL A 131 -1.12 2.45 5.71
C VAL A 131 0.18 3.03 6.24
N GLU A 132 1.11 3.37 5.36
CA GLU A 132 2.42 3.91 5.70
C GLU A 132 2.54 5.36 5.21
N PHE A 133 2.88 6.27 6.11
CA PHE A 133 3.11 7.68 5.79
C PHE A 133 4.60 7.91 5.55
N ILE A 134 4.93 8.50 4.39
CA ILE A 134 6.30 8.54 3.88
C ILE A 134 6.75 10.00 3.70
N ASP A 135 7.92 10.34 4.27
CA ASP A 135 8.70 11.52 3.86
C ASP A 135 9.36 11.21 2.52
N SER A 136 8.97 11.95 1.48
CA SER A 136 9.44 11.73 0.12
C SER A 136 10.95 11.87 -0.02
N ARG A 137 11.61 12.66 0.85
CA ARG A 137 13.06 12.87 0.84
C ARG A 137 13.85 11.65 1.32
N ASN A 138 13.23 10.79 2.12
CA ASN A 138 13.84 9.58 2.66
C ASN A 138 13.30 8.31 1.98
N SER A 139 12.77 8.45 0.77
CA SER A 139 12.13 7.37 0.01
C SER A 139 12.83 7.14 -1.33
N LEU A 140 12.70 5.92 -1.84
CA LEU A 140 13.06 5.58 -3.21
C LEU A 140 11.83 5.68 -4.10
N SER A 141 11.83 6.62 -5.04
CA SER A 141 10.76 6.75 -6.03
C SER A 141 11.08 6.00 -7.33
N ILE A 142 10.10 5.31 -7.91
CA ILE A 142 10.21 4.68 -9.24
C ILE A 142 9.12 5.26 -10.15
N TYR A 143 9.54 5.86 -11.27
CA TYR A 143 8.65 6.61 -12.15
C TYR A 143 9.09 6.57 -13.62
N GLY A 144 8.31 7.20 -14.51
CA GLY A 144 8.57 7.26 -15.95
C GLY A 144 7.68 6.31 -16.74
N GLU A 145 8.27 5.49 -17.62
CA GLU A 145 7.56 4.50 -18.43
C GLU A 145 7.21 3.22 -17.64
N VAL A 146 6.51 3.42 -16.53
CA VAL A 146 5.97 2.40 -15.63
C VAL A 146 4.45 2.50 -15.57
N THR A 147 3.78 1.42 -15.17
CA THR A 147 2.32 1.43 -14.95
C THR A 147 2.00 1.99 -13.58
N ASN A 148 2.83 1.68 -12.58
CA ASN A 148 2.66 2.15 -11.20
C ASN A 148 3.85 3.04 -10.83
N ILE A 149 3.58 4.32 -10.55
CA ILE A 149 4.55 5.17 -9.87
C ILE A 149 4.53 4.77 -8.41
N LEU A 150 5.68 4.38 -7.88
CA LEU A 150 5.81 3.84 -6.53
C LEU A 150 6.82 4.65 -5.74
N TYR A 151 6.55 4.78 -4.45
CA TYR A 151 7.49 5.29 -3.45
C TYR A 151 7.72 4.17 -2.45
N PHE A 152 8.97 3.93 -2.07
CA PHE A 152 9.31 2.94 -1.07
C PHE A 152 10.09 3.62 0.05
N SER A 153 9.61 3.53 1.28
CA SER A 153 10.49 3.64 2.44
C SER A 153 11.44 2.42 2.48
N PRO A 154 12.53 2.46 3.26
CA PRO A 154 13.34 1.27 3.53
C PRO A 154 12.50 0.10 4.04
N ARG A 155 11.47 0.38 4.85
CA ARG A 155 10.57 -0.61 5.42
C ARG A 155 9.67 -1.25 4.37
N ASP A 156 9.08 -0.45 3.48
CA ASP A 156 8.22 -0.94 2.38
C ASP A 156 8.93 -1.97 1.50
N LEU A 157 10.26 -1.93 1.37
CA LEU A 157 11.00 -2.93 0.58
C LEU A 157 10.95 -4.34 1.16
N ASN A 158 10.43 -4.51 2.38
CA ASN A 158 10.14 -5.82 2.96
C ASN A 158 8.82 -6.43 2.40
N ILE A 159 8.07 -5.70 1.57
CA ILE A 159 6.84 -6.16 0.91
C ILE A 159 7.01 -7.40 0.02
N PHE A 160 8.25 -7.77 -0.31
CA PHE A 160 8.55 -8.96 -1.10
C PHE A 160 8.67 -10.25 -0.26
N TYR A 161 8.40 -10.17 1.05
CA TYR A 161 8.51 -11.29 1.97
C TYR A 161 7.19 -11.55 2.70
N SER A 162 6.75 -10.64 3.57
CA SER A 162 5.47 -10.74 4.29
C SER A 162 5.05 -9.40 4.91
N ILE A 163 3.82 -9.32 5.42
CA ILE A 163 3.36 -8.16 6.20
C ILE A 163 4.17 -8.02 7.48
N GLU A 164 4.48 -9.14 8.14
CA GLU A 164 5.29 -9.18 9.36
C GLU A 164 6.70 -8.64 9.13
N ASP A 165 7.32 -8.95 7.99
CA ASP A 165 8.66 -8.45 7.65
C ASP A 165 8.68 -6.92 7.45
N ILE A 166 7.57 -6.34 6.96
CA ILE A 166 7.38 -4.88 6.87
C ILE A 166 7.27 -4.29 8.28
N ILE A 167 6.42 -4.87 9.13
CA ILE A 167 6.22 -4.40 10.52
C ILE A 167 7.52 -4.48 11.34
N GLU A 168 8.31 -5.53 11.15
CA GLU A 168 9.57 -5.72 11.86
C GLU A 168 10.77 -5.01 11.20
N ASN A 169 10.62 -4.51 9.96
CA ASN A 169 11.71 -3.98 9.15
C ASN A 169 12.90 -4.95 9.09
N ARG A 170 12.63 -6.21 8.76
CA ARG A 170 13.56 -7.32 9.02
C ARG A 170 14.76 -7.36 8.06
N TYR A 171 14.55 -7.01 6.80
CA TYR A 171 15.55 -7.04 5.76
C TYR A 171 16.00 -5.62 5.40
N ASN A 172 17.21 -5.55 4.84
CA ASN A 172 17.89 -4.31 4.46
C ASN A 172 18.43 -4.36 3.02
N ARG A 173 18.04 -5.37 2.25
CA ARG A 173 18.53 -5.61 0.89
C ARG A 173 17.49 -6.28 0.02
N ILE A 174 17.49 -5.98 -1.28
CA ILE A 174 16.57 -6.58 -2.26
C ILE A 174 17.15 -6.51 -3.67
N GLY A 175 16.88 -7.54 -4.50
CA GLY A 175 17.21 -7.49 -5.93
C GLY A 175 16.34 -6.46 -6.65
N LEU A 176 16.95 -5.65 -7.52
CA LEU A 176 16.28 -4.58 -8.26
C LEU A 176 15.11 -5.09 -9.10
N ASN A 177 15.19 -6.30 -9.68
CA ASN A 177 14.11 -6.86 -10.50
C ASN A 177 12.79 -6.94 -9.75
N LYS A 178 12.81 -7.30 -8.46
CA LYS A 178 11.59 -7.35 -7.63
C LYS A 178 10.89 -5.99 -7.56
N ILE A 179 11.67 -4.91 -7.40
CA ILE A 179 11.16 -3.54 -7.39
C ILE A 179 10.58 -3.17 -8.76
N LEU A 180 11.31 -3.48 -9.83
CA LEU A 180 10.90 -3.17 -11.21
C LEU A 180 9.65 -3.94 -11.65
N ASP A 181 9.50 -5.18 -11.19
CA ASP A 181 8.31 -6.02 -11.44
C ASP A 181 7.07 -5.41 -10.78
N LYS A 182 7.22 -4.79 -9.59
CA LYS A 182 6.12 -4.12 -8.89
C LYS A 182 5.71 -2.80 -9.55
N ALA A 183 6.67 -2.05 -10.10
CA ALA A 183 6.41 -0.84 -10.88
C ALA A 183 5.76 -1.15 -12.25
N ILE A 184 5.92 -2.38 -12.76
CA ILE A 184 5.44 -2.85 -14.07
C ILE A 184 5.95 -1.93 -15.18
N CYS A 185 7.22 -2.11 -15.54
CA CYS A 185 7.85 -1.41 -16.67
C CYS A 185 7.07 -1.66 -17.97
N LYS A 186 6.79 -0.60 -18.74
CA LYS A 186 6.12 -0.74 -20.03
C LYS A 186 7.05 -1.41 -21.06
N SER A 187 6.46 -2.12 -22.02
CA SER A 187 7.20 -2.88 -23.03
C SER A 187 8.15 -2.06 -23.92
N LYS A 188 7.91 -0.75 -24.03
CA LYS A 188 8.75 0.18 -24.80
C LYS A 188 9.92 0.78 -24.02
N ALA A 189 10.03 0.49 -22.72
CA ALA A 189 11.11 1.02 -21.90
C ALA A 189 12.43 0.33 -22.25
N GLU A 190 13.46 1.11 -22.50
CA GLU A 190 14.79 0.65 -22.93
C GLU A 190 15.88 1.09 -21.95
N LYS A 191 15.62 2.13 -21.14
CA LYS A 191 16.63 2.73 -20.26
C LYS A 191 16.18 2.78 -18.81
N ILE A 192 17.17 2.72 -17.94
CA ILE A 192 17.02 2.95 -16.50
C ILE A 192 18.02 4.02 -16.07
N THR A 193 17.52 5.07 -15.45
CA THR A 193 18.32 6.17 -14.92
C THR A 193 18.19 6.19 -13.41
N PHE A 194 19.30 5.97 -12.71
CA PHE A 194 19.40 6.15 -11.26
C PHE A 194 19.71 7.61 -10.96
N VAL A 195 18.93 8.21 -10.06
CA VAL A 195 19.01 9.61 -9.67
C VAL A 195 19.45 9.67 -8.22
N THR A 196 20.49 10.46 -7.96
CA THR A 196 20.96 10.84 -6.63
C THR A 196 20.74 12.35 -6.47
N GLU A 197 21.06 12.92 -5.30
CA GLU A 197 21.00 14.37 -5.10
C GLU A 197 21.94 15.15 -6.05
N ASN A 198 23.09 14.56 -6.41
CA ASN A 198 24.17 15.26 -7.10
C ASN A 198 24.40 14.80 -8.55
N ASP A 199 23.90 13.62 -8.92
CA ASP A 199 24.23 12.99 -10.20
C ASP A 199 23.08 12.11 -10.74
N ARG A 200 23.13 11.82 -12.04
CA ARG A 200 22.23 10.92 -12.74
C ARG A 200 23.03 9.97 -13.63
N LYS A 201 22.81 8.67 -13.45
CA LYS A 201 23.50 7.63 -14.22
C LYS A 201 22.51 6.75 -14.96
N THR A 202 22.64 6.72 -16.29
CA THR A 202 21.74 5.98 -17.19
C THR A 202 22.42 4.72 -17.71
N PHE A 203 21.65 3.65 -17.79
CA PHE A 203 22.05 2.34 -18.30
C PHE A 203 20.97 1.77 -19.24
N ASP A 204 21.34 0.72 -19.97
CA ASP A 204 20.39 -0.13 -20.67
C ASP A 204 19.55 -0.94 -19.65
N LEU A 205 18.23 -0.92 -19.79
CA LEU A 205 17.31 -1.57 -18.87
C LEU A 205 17.46 -3.09 -18.90
N HIS A 206 17.67 -3.69 -20.08
CA HIS A 206 17.78 -5.13 -20.22
C HIS A 206 19.08 -5.65 -19.62
N GLU A 207 20.19 -4.94 -19.81
CA GLU A 207 21.46 -5.25 -19.13
C GLU A 207 21.32 -5.22 -17.61
N ILE A 208 20.70 -4.17 -17.07
CA ILE A 208 20.49 -4.04 -15.63
C ILE A 208 19.57 -5.13 -15.08
N LYS A 209 18.50 -5.48 -15.79
CA LYS A 209 17.62 -6.60 -15.40
C LYS A 209 18.34 -7.95 -15.40
N ASN A 210 19.27 -8.16 -16.32
CA ASN A 210 20.07 -9.40 -16.36
C ASN A 210 21.10 -9.46 -15.22
N ILE A 211 21.66 -8.32 -14.82
CA ILE A 211 22.58 -8.24 -13.68
C ILE A 211 21.82 -8.43 -12.36
N ASP A 212 20.57 -7.94 -12.29
CA ASP A 212 19.72 -7.89 -11.09
C ASP A 212 20.49 -7.38 -9.86
N PRO A 213 21.03 -6.16 -9.91
CA PRO A 213 21.86 -5.66 -8.83
C PRO A 213 21.05 -5.53 -7.54
N GLU A 214 21.69 -5.84 -6.42
CA GLU A 214 21.09 -5.68 -5.09
C GLU A 214 21.08 -4.21 -4.67
N ILE A 215 19.92 -3.72 -4.22
CA ILE A 215 19.77 -2.46 -3.50
C ILE A 215 19.88 -2.75 -2.01
N ILE A 216 20.77 -2.04 -1.32
CA ILE A 216 20.94 -2.06 0.15
C ILE A 216 20.37 -0.76 0.71
N TYR A 217 19.63 -0.82 1.81
CA TYR A 217 18.84 0.29 2.36
C TYR A 217 18.96 0.48 3.89
N GLU A 218 20.16 0.29 4.45
CA GLU A 218 20.44 0.64 5.87
C GLU A 218 20.67 2.15 6.07
N ASP A 219 21.52 2.75 5.23
CA ASP A 219 21.90 4.16 5.27
C ASP A 219 21.66 4.79 3.88
N GLY A 220 20.39 4.95 3.53
CA GLY A 220 19.95 5.34 2.18
C GLY A 220 19.97 4.18 1.18
N PHE A 221 19.48 4.41 -0.05
CA PHE A 221 19.38 3.36 -1.07
C PHE A 221 20.66 3.30 -1.91
N ASN A 222 21.38 2.19 -1.84
CA ASN A 222 22.70 2.04 -2.42
C ASN A 222 22.75 0.82 -3.34
N ILE A 223 23.46 0.91 -4.47
CA ILE A 223 23.76 -0.21 -5.37
C ILE A 223 25.29 -0.32 -5.54
N PRO A 224 25.97 -1.05 -4.64
CA PRO A 224 27.43 -1.12 -4.62
C PRO A 224 28.04 -1.66 -5.93
N SER A 225 27.39 -2.64 -6.57
CA SER A 225 27.87 -3.24 -7.82
C SER A 225 27.93 -2.25 -8.99
N LEU A 226 27.14 -1.17 -8.93
CA LEU A 226 27.13 -0.09 -9.93
C LEU A 226 27.85 1.18 -9.46
N LYS A 227 28.41 1.17 -8.24
CA LYS A 227 28.99 2.32 -7.54
C LYS A 227 28.01 3.48 -7.47
N LEU A 228 26.78 3.19 -7.03
CA LEU A 228 25.72 4.16 -6.82
C LEU A 228 25.40 4.23 -5.33
N GLU A 229 25.39 5.44 -4.79
CA GLU A 229 25.12 5.71 -3.39
C GLU A 229 24.00 6.76 -3.28
N ASN A 230 23.19 6.67 -2.22
CA ASN A 230 22.12 7.62 -1.91
C ASN A 230 21.17 7.91 -3.10
N ILE A 231 20.69 6.83 -3.71
CA ILE A 231 19.70 6.90 -4.78
C ILE A 231 18.37 7.38 -4.18
N ILE A 232 17.81 8.44 -4.76
CA ILE A 232 16.50 8.99 -4.38
C ILE A 232 15.41 8.62 -5.38
N ALA A 233 15.81 8.26 -6.62
CA ALA A 233 14.86 7.84 -7.62
C ALA A 233 15.43 6.93 -8.70
N ILE A 234 14.55 6.11 -9.29
CA ILE A 234 14.79 5.29 -10.47
C ILE A 234 13.78 5.75 -11.54
N LYS A 235 14.30 6.32 -12.63
CA LYS A 235 13.49 6.70 -13.79
C LYS A 235 13.61 5.63 -14.87
N ILE A 236 12.47 5.11 -15.31
CA ILE A 236 12.36 4.17 -16.44
C ILE A 236 11.95 4.96 -17.68
N GLU A 237 12.63 4.73 -18.81
CA GLU A 237 12.43 5.48 -20.08
C GLU A 237 12.35 4.54 -21.28
#